data_AF-A0A529ZSJ9-F1
#
_entry.id   AF-A0A529ZSJ9-F1
#
_cell.length_a   1.000
_cell.length_b   1.000
_cell.length_c   1.000
_cell.angle_alpha   90.00
_cell.angle_beta   90.00
_cell.angle_gamma   90.00
#
_symmetry.space_group_name_H-M   'P 1'
#
loop_
_entity.id
_entity.type
_entity.pdbx_description
1 polymer ?
#
loop_
_entity_poly.entity_id
_entity_poly.type
_entity_poly.pdbx_seq_one_letter_code
_entity_poly.pdbx_strand_id
1 'polypeptide(L)'
;DGPVLICHLGMSGSFRVETAGSSEVPGSFHQERSKIAAHDHVVFDVTSRKGVRSSIIFNDPRRFGFMLFAEGAPDTHPMLAGLGIEPTGNALDGPLLASLLKDRRSPLKTALLDQRLIAGLGNIYVSEALWRAGLSPLREAGTIAGSAKKAKGQSERLAEAIRSVIADAIAAGGSSLRDYVQADGSLGYFQHSFAVYDREGEPCQKPGCRGHVERIVQSGRSTFYCRTCQR
;
A
#
# COMPACT_ATOMS: atom_id res chain seq x y z
N ASP A 1 5.14 18.07 24.80
CA ASP A 1 4.17 17.95 23.71
C ASP A 1 4.46 18.98 22.65
N GLY A 2 5.11 18.56 21.56
CA GLY A 2 5.43 19.43 20.43
C GLY A 2 4.40 19.29 19.31
N PRO A 3 4.38 20.20 18.32
CA PRO A 3 3.49 20.09 17.17
C PRO A 3 3.79 18.83 16.37
N VAL A 4 2.75 18.13 15.92
CA VAL A 4 2.88 16.96 15.04
C VAL A 4 2.60 17.38 13.61
N LEU A 5 3.47 16.97 12.69
CA LEU A 5 3.25 17.15 11.25
C LEU A 5 2.72 15.84 10.65
N ILE A 6 1.48 15.86 10.16
CA ILE A 6 0.86 14.75 9.43
C ILE A 6 1.13 14.95 7.95
N CYS A 7 1.78 13.98 7.32
CA CYS A 7 2.08 14.00 5.89
C CYS A 7 1.38 12.86 5.16
N HIS A 8 0.66 13.17 4.09
CA HIS A 8 0.11 12.18 3.17
C HIS A 8 0.74 12.36 1.79
N LEU A 9 1.30 11.29 1.23
CA LEU A 9 2.05 11.36 -0.04
C LEU A 9 1.15 11.42 -1.27
N GLY A 10 -0.14 11.10 -1.13
CA GLY A 10 -1.03 11.02 -2.29
C GLY A 10 -0.62 9.88 -3.22
N MET A 11 -0.62 10.15 -4.52
CA MET A 11 -0.29 9.14 -5.53
C MET A 11 1.15 9.25 -6.06
N SER A 12 1.76 10.44 -5.98
CA SER A 12 3.05 10.76 -6.59
C SER A 12 3.99 11.54 -5.66
N GLY A 13 3.57 11.75 -4.41
CA GLY A 13 4.40 12.42 -3.42
C GLY A 13 5.56 11.54 -2.98
N SER A 14 6.73 12.16 -2.84
CA SER A 14 7.92 11.50 -2.33
C SER A 14 8.75 12.47 -1.50
N PHE A 15 9.51 11.92 -0.55
CA PHE A 15 10.52 12.67 0.19
C PHE A 15 11.91 12.34 -0.33
N ARG A 16 12.76 13.37 -0.37
CA ARG A 16 14.20 13.20 -0.52
C ARG A 16 14.96 13.97 0.55
N VAL A 17 16.13 13.46 0.92
CA VAL A 17 17.04 14.13 1.83
C VAL A 17 18.31 14.47 1.06
N GLU A 18 18.68 15.75 1.07
CA GLU A 18 19.93 16.28 0.50
C GLU A 18 20.80 16.76 1.65
N THR A 19 22.10 16.42 1.65
CA THR A 19 23.02 16.81 2.74
C THR A 19 24.18 17.62 2.19
N ALA A 20 24.49 18.75 2.83
CA ALA A 20 25.54 19.65 2.37
C ALA A 20 26.92 18.96 2.43
N GLY A 21 27.66 18.99 1.32
CA GLY A 21 29.01 18.42 1.22
C GLY A 21 29.06 16.93 0.85
N SER A 22 27.91 16.27 0.68
CA SER A 22 27.82 14.91 0.14
C SER A 22 26.99 14.92 -1.14
N SER A 23 27.59 14.56 -2.29
CA SER A 23 26.83 14.17 -3.49
C SER A 23 26.21 12.78 -3.35
N GLU A 24 26.54 12.07 -2.26
CA GLU A 24 25.93 10.79 -1.91
C GLU A 24 24.50 11.02 -1.45
N VAL A 25 23.58 10.71 -2.35
CA VAL A 25 22.21 10.41 -1.97
C VAL A 25 22.25 9.00 -1.36
N PRO A 26 21.61 8.73 -0.21
CA PRO A 26 21.43 7.36 0.25
C PRO A 26 20.78 6.55 -0.88
N GLY A 27 21.39 5.42 -1.26
CA GLY A 27 20.84 4.45 -2.23
C GLY A 27 21.23 4.64 -3.70
N SER A 28 20.97 3.61 -4.51
CA SER A 28 21.15 3.58 -5.97
C SER A 28 19.79 3.63 -6.68
N PHE A 29 19.56 4.68 -7.47
CA PHE A 29 18.28 4.95 -8.14
C PHE A 29 18.27 4.35 -9.56
N HIS A 30 17.24 3.56 -9.88
CA HIS A 30 17.11 2.94 -11.23
C HIS A 30 16.38 3.85 -12.25
N GLN A 31 15.62 4.84 -11.78
CA GLN A 31 15.16 5.97 -12.60
C GLN A 31 15.71 7.25 -11.99
N GLU A 32 16.18 8.18 -12.83
CA GLU A 32 16.42 9.53 -12.35
C GLU A 32 15.11 10.04 -11.73
N ARG A 33 15.17 10.43 -10.46
CA ARG A 33 14.08 11.18 -9.82
C ARG A 33 13.63 12.27 -10.78
N SER A 34 12.35 12.64 -10.75
CA SER A 34 11.95 13.94 -11.25
C SER A 34 12.66 15.00 -10.39
N LYS A 35 13.92 15.31 -10.75
CA LYS A 35 14.71 16.45 -10.27
C LYS A 35 14.14 17.76 -10.82
N ILE A 36 12.94 17.70 -11.40
CA ILE A 36 12.18 18.87 -11.78
C ILE A 36 11.81 19.56 -10.48
N ALA A 37 12.70 20.45 -10.04
CA ALA A 37 12.52 21.28 -8.85
C ALA A 37 11.21 22.10 -8.92
N ALA A 38 10.60 22.24 -10.11
CA ALA A 38 9.27 22.82 -10.28
C ALA A 38 8.14 22.04 -9.56
N HIS A 39 8.41 20.84 -9.06
CA HIS A 39 7.48 20.04 -8.26
C HIS A 39 7.89 19.90 -6.79
N ASP A 40 8.91 20.63 -6.35
CA ASP A 40 9.27 20.74 -4.94
C ASP A 40 8.37 21.75 -4.26
N HIS A 41 7.46 21.28 -3.42
CA HIS A 41 6.43 22.12 -2.82
C HIS A 41 6.74 22.50 -1.38
N VAL A 42 7.50 21.66 -0.66
CA VAL A 42 7.88 21.91 0.73
C VAL A 42 9.33 21.47 0.95
N VAL A 43 10.13 22.34 1.57
CA VAL A 43 11.53 22.08 1.95
C VAL A 43 11.69 22.35 3.43
N PHE A 44 12.21 21.37 4.18
CA PHE A 44 12.62 21.52 5.57
C PHE A 44 14.14 21.55 5.64
N ASP A 45 14.71 22.72 5.95
CA ASP A 45 16.13 22.82 6.26
C ASP A 45 16.37 22.45 7.72
N VAL A 46 17.13 21.39 7.93
CA VAL A 46 17.41 20.84 9.24
C VAL A 46 18.91 20.83 9.51
N THR A 47 19.28 21.09 10.76
CA THR A 47 20.65 20.93 11.23
C THR A 47 20.67 19.82 12.27
N SER A 48 21.40 18.75 11.98
CA SER A 48 21.58 17.65 12.94
C SER A 48 22.31 18.14 14.19
N ARG A 49 22.26 17.36 15.28
CA ARG A 49 23.03 17.66 16.51
C ARG A 49 24.55 17.77 16.28
N LYS A 50 25.06 17.18 15.20
CA LYS A 50 26.48 17.24 14.81
C LYS A 50 26.82 18.47 13.94
N GLY A 51 25.87 19.38 13.72
CA GLY A 51 26.05 20.59 12.89
C GLY A 51 25.94 20.34 11.39
N VAL A 52 25.69 19.09 10.94
CA VAL A 52 25.49 18.77 9.53
C VAL A 52 24.14 19.32 9.07
N ARG A 53 24.16 20.12 8.01
CA ARG A 53 22.97 20.70 7.36
C ARG A 53 22.44 19.76 6.29
N SER A 54 21.13 19.55 6.31
CA SER A 54 20.40 18.77 5.32
C SER A 54 19.07 19.43 4.98
N SER A 55 18.54 19.15 3.78
CA SER A 55 17.23 19.58 3.33
C SER A 55 16.35 18.35 3.10
N ILE A 56 15.19 18.30 3.74
CA ILE A 56 14.16 17.27 3.51
C ILE A 56 13.11 17.88 2.58
N ILE A 57 12.98 17.33 1.38
CA ILE A 57 12.22 17.95 0.30
C ILE A 57 11.07 17.04 -0.09
N PHE A 58 9.86 17.59 -0.06
CA PHE A 58 8.65 16.95 -0.55
C PHE A 58 8.38 17.34 -2.00
N ASN A 59 8.44 16.36 -2.89
CA ASN A 59 8.14 16.50 -4.30
C ASN A 59 6.81 15.81 -4.60
N ASP A 60 5.86 16.52 -5.23
CA ASP A 60 4.58 15.92 -5.63
C ASP A 60 4.08 16.50 -6.96
N PRO A 61 4.39 15.86 -8.10
CA PRO A 61 4.01 16.36 -9.41
C PRO A 61 2.50 16.56 -9.60
N ARG A 62 1.66 15.73 -8.95
CA ARG A 62 0.20 15.77 -9.10
C ARG A 62 -0.51 16.57 -8.00
N ARG A 63 0.21 17.01 -6.96
CA ARG A 63 -0.31 17.82 -5.84
C ARG A 63 -1.54 17.19 -5.16
N PHE A 64 -1.50 15.88 -4.96
CA PHE A 64 -2.52 15.12 -4.23
C PHE A 64 -2.11 14.81 -2.78
N GLY A 65 -0.83 14.98 -2.45
CA GLY A 65 -0.37 14.92 -1.08
C GLY A 65 -0.73 16.17 -0.28
N PHE A 66 -0.63 16.07 1.03
CA PHE A 66 -0.86 17.18 1.95
C PHE A 66 0.06 17.09 3.18
N MET A 67 0.24 18.23 3.83
CA MET A 67 0.87 18.33 5.15
C MET A 67 0.00 19.17 6.08
N LEU A 68 -0.28 18.65 7.27
CA LEU A 68 -1.14 19.29 8.27
C LEU A 68 -0.42 19.34 9.60
N PHE A 69 -0.48 20.48 10.28
CA PHE A 69 -0.13 20.55 11.69
C PHE A 69 -1.29 20.07 12.53
N ALA A 70 -1.03 19.10 13.40
CA ALA A 70 -1.97 18.63 14.41
C ALA A 70 -1.52 19.11 15.78
N GLU A 71 -2.45 19.72 16.51
CA GLU A 71 -2.31 20.04 17.92
C GLU A 71 -2.87 18.87 18.75
N GLY A 72 -2.11 18.40 19.74
CA GLY A 72 -2.52 17.28 20.59
C GLY A 72 -2.20 15.89 20.03
N ALA A 73 -2.97 14.89 20.45
CA ALA A 73 -2.70 13.49 20.11
C ALA A 73 -3.10 13.17 18.64
N PRO A 74 -2.18 12.62 17.80
CA PRO A 74 -2.43 12.45 16.36
C PRO A 74 -3.63 11.56 16.00
N ASP A 75 -3.91 10.57 16.83
CA ASP A 75 -5.02 9.61 16.66
C ASP A 75 -6.40 10.27 16.73
N THR A 76 -6.51 11.44 17.36
CA THR A 76 -7.76 12.22 17.41
C THR A 76 -7.98 13.12 16.19
N HIS A 77 -6.97 13.29 15.33
CA HIS A 77 -7.07 14.18 14.19
C HIS A 77 -8.07 13.64 13.14
N PRO A 78 -8.96 14.45 12.54
CA PRO A 78 -10.01 13.97 11.63
C PRO A 78 -9.52 13.13 10.43
N MET A 79 -8.27 13.35 9.99
CA MET A 79 -7.65 12.57 8.90
C MET A 79 -7.17 11.17 9.32
N LEU A 80 -7.04 10.91 10.63
CA LEU A 80 -6.50 9.67 11.19
C LEU A 80 -7.52 8.91 12.05
N ALA A 81 -8.42 9.62 12.74
CA ALA A 81 -9.38 9.04 13.69
C ALA A 81 -10.33 7.99 13.08
N GLY A 82 -10.56 8.04 11.77
CA GLY A 82 -11.43 7.10 11.05
C GLY A 82 -10.70 5.91 10.43
N LEU A 83 -9.38 5.80 10.57
CA LEU A 83 -8.60 4.70 10.00
C LEU A 83 -8.91 3.38 10.70
N GLY A 84 -8.98 2.31 9.91
CA GLY A 84 -9.17 0.96 10.40
C GLY A 84 -7.91 0.38 11.01
N ILE A 85 -7.91 -0.94 11.19
CA ILE A 85 -6.76 -1.62 11.77
C ILE A 85 -5.55 -1.59 10.82
N GLU A 86 -4.35 -1.50 11.38
CA GLU A 86 -3.12 -1.71 10.64
C GLU A 86 -3.01 -3.17 10.15
N PRO A 87 -2.55 -3.41 8.91
CA PRO A 87 -2.46 -4.75 8.32
C PRO A 87 -1.21 -5.51 8.78
N THR A 88 -0.37 -4.88 9.62
CA THR A 88 0.88 -5.45 10.14
C THR A 88 0.67 -6.09 11.52
N GLY A 89 1.54 -7.05 11.86
CA GLY A 89 1.45 -7.78 13.13
C GLY A 89 0.31 -8.81 13.20
N ASN A 90 0.10 -9.39 14.37
CA ASN A 90 -0.84 -10.51 14.56
C ASN A 90 -2.29 -10.07 14.82
N ALA A 91 -2.58 -8.77 14.79
CA ALA A 91 -3.90 -8.25 15.13
C ALA A 91 -4.93 -8.47 14.01
N LEU A 92 -4.48 -8.49 12.74
CA LEU A 92 -5.34 -8.84 11.60
C LEU A 92 -5.39 -10.37 11.43
N ASP A 93 -6.43 -11.02 11.94
CA ASP A 93 -6.69 -12.46 11.80
C ASP A 93 -8.00 -12.76 11.04
N GLY A 94 -8.28 -14.05 10.79
CA GLY A 94 -9.51 -14.47 10.12
C GLY A 94 -10.80 -14.04 10.83
N PRO A 95 -10.94 -14.24 12.16
CA PRO A 95 -12.08 -13.75 12.92
C PRO A 95 -12.32 -12.24 12.81
N LEU A 96 -11.28 -11.42 12.97
CA LEU A 96 -11.38 -9.98 12.82
C LEU A 96 -11.79 -9.61 11.39
N LEU A 97 -11.12 -10.18 10.39
CA LEU A 97 -11.44 -9.90 8.99
C LEU A 97 -12.90 -10.28 8.65
N ALA A 98 -13.37 -11.42 9.14
CA ALA A 98 -14.77 -11.82 9.00
C ALA A 98 -15.71 -10.80 9.65
N SER A 99 -15.38 -10.29 10.84
CA SER A 99 -16.19 -9.27 11.51
C SER A 99 -16.26 -7.96 10.71
N LEU A 100 -15.13 -7.52 10.12
CA LEU A 100 -15.04 -6.29 9.31
C LEU A 100 -15.85 -6.40 8.01
N LEU A 101 -15.96 -7.61 7.45
CA LEU A 101 -16.64 -7.87 6.17
C LEU A 101 -18.09 -8.34 6.33
N LYS A 102 -18.56 -8.56 7.56
CA LYS A 102 -19.90 -9.05 7.85
C LYS A 102 -20.96 -8.15 7.19
N ASP A 103 -21.96 -8.79 6.57
CA ASP A 103 -23.11 -8.18 5.90
C ASP A 103 -22.77 -7.23 4.72
N ARG A 104 -21.49 -7.13 4.31
CA ARG A 104 -21.07 -6.30 3.18
C ARG A 104 -21.38 -6.98 1.85
N ARG A 105 -22.23 -6.32 1.05
CA ARG A 105 -22.60 -6.75 -0.31
C ARG A 105 -21.68 -6.20 -1.40
N SER A 106 -20.79 -5.27 -1.07
CA SER A 106 -19.81 -4.76 -2.03
C SER A 106 -18.83 -5.86 -2.46
N PRO A 107 -18.24 -5.76 -3.66
CA PRO A 107 -17.16 -6.66 -4.07
C PRO A 107 -16.02 -6.67 -3.04
N LEU A 108 -15.41 -7.84 -2.85
CA LEU A 108 -14.40 -8.08 -1.83
C LEU A 108 -13.21 -7.15 -1.99
N LYS A 109 -12.73 -6.94 -3.22
CA LYS A 109 -11.66 -5.98 -3.47
C LYS A 109 -12.05 -4.55 -3.06
N THR A 110 -13.26 -4.12 -3.40
CA THR A 110 -13.74 -2.78 -3.05
C THR A 110 -13.82 -2.60 -1.54
N ALA A 111 -14.28 -3.62 -0.81
CA ALA A 111 -14.29 -3.58 0.65
C ALA A 111 -12.89 -3.45 1.25
N LEU A 112 -11.91 -4.22 0.75
CA LEU A 112 -10.53 -4.18 1.23
C LEU A 112 -9.78 -2.86 0.92
N LEU A 113 -10.30 -2.04 0.01
CA LEU A 113 -9.75 -0.70 -0.28
C LEU A 113 -10.33 0.39 0.64
N ASP A 114 -11.36 0.08 1.43
CA ASP A 114 -11.92 1.01 2.42
C ASP A 114 -10.94 1.14 3.60
N GLN A 115 -10.26 2.28 3.67
CA GLN A 115 -9.23 2.55 4.68
C GLN A 115 -9.79 2.58 6.12
N ARG A 116 -11.12 2.63 6.29
CA ARG A 116 -11.80 2.53 7.59
C ARG A 116 -11.87 1.09 8.11
N LEU A 117 -11.67 0.10 7.24
CA LEU A 117 -11.60 -1.31 7.62
C LEU A 117 -10.17 -1.71 7.96
N ILE A 118 -9.28 -1.54 6.99
CA ILE A 118 -7.86 -1.87 7.12
C ILE A 118 -7.08 -0.74 6.45
N ALA A 119 -6.30 -0.02 7.24
CA ALA A 119 -5.50 1.10 6.76
C ALA A 119 -4.33 0.60 5.89
N GLY A 120 -3.85 1.42 4.95
CA GLY A 120 -2.66 1.12 4.15
C GLY A 120 -2.85 0.10 3.03
N LEU A 121 -4.02 -0.56 2.91
CA LEU A 121 -4.29 -1.45 1.79
C LEU A 121 -4.54 -0.67 0.50
N GLY A 122 -3.55 -0.67 -0.37
CA GLY A 122 -3.59 -0.10 -1.72
C GLY A 122 -4.01 -1.10 -2.80
N ASN A 123 -4.19 -0.59 -4.02
CA ASN A 123 -4.67 -1.37 -5.17
C ASN A 123 -3.81 -2.61 -5.47
N ILE A 124 -2.49 -2.47 -5.30
CA ILE A 124 -1.48 -3.49 -5.53
C ILE A 124 -1.64 -4.61 -4.53
N TYR A 125 -1.50 -4.28 -3.24
CA TYR A 125 -1.51 -5.25 -2.15
C TYR A 125 -2.82 -6.03 -2.10
N VAL A 126 -3.96 -5.38 -2.36
CA VAL A 126 -5.25 -6.07 -2.41
C VAL A 126 -5.32 -7.07 -3.57
N SER A 127 -4.87 -6.70 -4.77
CA SER A 127 -4.85 -7.62 -5.92
C SER A 127 -3.94 -8.84 -5.66
N GLU A 128 -2.74 -8.60 -5.12
CA GLU A 128 -1.79 -9.66 -4.78
C GLU A 128 -2.29 -10.57 -3.64
N ALA A 129 -2.85 -9.99 -2.58
CA ALA A 129 -3.37 -10.76 -1.45
C ALA A 129 -4.57 -11.63 -1.85
N LEU A 130 -5.48 -11.11 -2.69
CA LEU A 130 -6.61 -11.88 -3.21
C LEU A 130 -6.15 -13.04 -4.11
N TRP A 131 -5.10 -12.84 -4.91
CA TRP A 131 -4.52 -13.91 -5.73
C TRP A 131 -3.84 -14.99 -4.88
N ARG A 132 -3.04 -14.58 -3.89
CA ARG A 132 -2.39 -15.49 -2.94
C ARG A 132 -3.44 -16.29 -2.16
N ALA A 133 -4.49 -15.62 -1.68
CA ALA A 133 -5.64 -16.23 -1.03
C ALA A 133 -6.55 -17.02 -1.98
N GLY A 134 -6.42 -16.91 -3.30
CA GLY A 134 -7.27 -17.60 -4.28
C GLY A 134 -8.73 -17.18 -4.23
N LEU A 135 -9.01 -15.91 -3.90
CA LEU A 135 -10.35 -15.36 -3.78
C LEU A 135 -10.65 -14.41 -4.93
N SER A 136 -11.83 -14.54 -5.53
CA SER A 136 -12.26 -13.63 -6.60
C SER A 136 -12.41 -12.20 -6.07
N PRO A 137 -11.88 -11.16 -6.75
CA PRO A 137 -12.10 -9.77 -6.35
C PRO A 137 -13.56 -9.31 -6.55
N LEU A 138 -14.33 -10.05 -7.35
CA LEU A 138 -15.72 -9.76 -7.69
C LEU A 138 -16.71 -10.32 -6.67
N ARG A 139 -16.31 -11.27 -5.83
CA ARG A 139 -17.23 -11.90 -4.87
C ARG A 139 -17.73 -10.89 -3.85
N GLU A 140 -18.95 -11.07 -3.37
CA GLU A 140 -19.45 -10.26 -2.25
C GLU A 140 -18.62 -10.49 -0.99
N ALA A 141 -18.19 -9.41 -0.35
CA ALA A 141 -17.30 -9.45 0.82
C ALA A 141 -17.86 -10.29 1.98
N GLY A 142 -19.15 -10.15 2.29
CA GLY A 142 -19.81 -10.87 3.38
C GLY A 142 -19.82 -12.39 3.21
N THR A 143 -19.58 -12.91 2.01
CA THR A 143 -19.58 -14.36 1.75
C THR A 143 -18.39 -15.09 2.37
N ILE A 144 -17.31 -14.40 2.76
CA ILE A 144 -16.22 -14.99 3.55
C ILE A 144 -16.41 -14.82 5.06
N ALA A 145 -17.37 -14.01 5.49
CA ALA A 145 -17.62 -13.69 6.90
C ALA A 145 -18.54 -14.70 7.63
N GLY A 146 -19.00 -15.75 6.94
CA GLY A 146 -19.93 -16.72 7.50
C GLY A 146 -19.34 -17.64 8.57
N SER A 147 -20.21 -18.25 9.38
CA SER A 147 -19.83 -19.22 10.42
C SER A 147 -19.41 -20.59 9.89
N ALA A 148 -19.70 -20.88 8.62
CA ALA A 148 -19.34 -22.14 7.98
C ALA A 148 -17.81 -22.33 7.94
N LYS A 149 -17.34 -23.58 8.12
CA LYS A 149 -15.90 -23.94 8.11
C LYS A 149 -15.16 -23.38 6.89
N LYS A 150 -15.80 -23.42 5.72
CA LYS A 150 -15.25 -22.87 4.47
C LYS A 150 -15.03 -21.36 4.55
N ALA A 151 -16.00 -20.60 5.05
CA ALA A 151 -15.91 -19.14 5.14
C ALA A 151 -14.84 -18.72 6.17
N LYS A 152 -14.81 -19.37 7.34
CA LYS A 152 -13.73 -19.19 8.33
C LYS A 152 -12.34 -19.41 7.72
N GLY A 153 -12.14 -20.51 6.99
CA GLY A 153 -10.87 -20.80 6.32
C GLY A 153 -10.54 -19.81 5.19
N GLN A 154 -11.53 -19.23 4.51
CA GLN A 154 -11.31 -18.19 3.50
C GLN A 154 -10.87 -16.87 4.14
N SER A 155 -11.49 -16.46 5.25
CA SER A 155 -11.09 -15.26 6.00
C SER A 155 -9.70 -15.41 6.59
N GLU A 156 -9.37 -16.56 7.19
CA GLU A 156 -8.02 -16.82 7.72
C GLU A 156 -6.95 -16.72 6.64
N ARG A 157 -7.14 -17.44 5.52
CA ARG A 157 -6.21 -17.40 4.38
C ARG A 157 -6.04 -16.00 3.80
N LEU A 158 -7.11 -15.20 3.78
CA LEU A 158 -7.01 -13.83 3.28
C LEU A 158 -6.27 -12.92 4.25
N ALA A 159 -6.53 -13.04 5.57
CA ALA A 159 -5.78 -12.30 6.58
C ALA A 159 -4.28 -12.63 6.50
N GLU A 160 -3.92 -13.92 6.45
CA GLU A 160 -2.55 -14.39 6.26
C GLU A 160 -1.92 -13.84 4.97
N ALA A 161 -2.65 -13.89 3.85
CA ALA A 161 -2.18 -13.38 2.57
C ALA A 161 -1.93 -11.87 2.60
N ILE A 162 -2.81 -11.09 3.24
CA ILE A 162 -2.64 -9.64 3.42
C ILE A 162 -1.36 -9.37 4.22
N ARG A 163 -1.22 -9.98 5.40
CA ARG A 163 -0.03 -9.79 6.26
C ARG A 163 1.25 -10.14 5.52
N SER A 164 1.24 -11.27 4.80
CA SER A 164 2.40 -11.76 4.06
C SER A 164 2.76 -10.86 2.88
N VAL A 165 1.78 -10.35 2.11
CA VAL A 165 2.05 -9.41 1.01
C VAL A 165 2.61 -8.09 1.53
N ILE A 166 2.08 -7.58 2.64
CA ILE A 166 2.60 -6.36 3.27
C ILE A 166 4.00 -6.58 3.84
N ALA A 167 4.26 -7.73 4.47
CA ALA A 167 5.60 -8.09 4.95
C ALA A 167 6.61 -8.20 3.81
N ASP A 168 6.25 -8.86 2.70
CA ASP A 168 7.08 -8.96 1.50
C ASP A 168 7.36 -7.57 0.92
N ALA A 169 6.35 -6.70 0.87
CA ALA A 169 6.51 -5.33 0.41
C ALA A 169 7.46 -4.55 1.32
N ILE A 170 7.30 -4.61 2.65
CA ILE A 170 8.20 -3.94 3.61
C ILE A 170 9.63 -4.45 3.46
N ALA A 171 9.83 -5.77 3.42
CA ALA A 171 11.15 -6.38 3.28
C ALA A 171 11.83 -6.02 1.96
N ALA A 172 11.06 -5.87 0.89
CA ALA A 172 11.55 -5.46 -0.41
C ALA A 172 11.79 -3.96 -0.54
N GLY A 173 11.56 -3.16 0.51
CA GLY A 173 11.73 -1.70 0.46
C GLY A 173 10.45 -0.93 0.04
N GLY A 174 9.31 -1.61 -0.09
CA GLY A 174 8.03 -1.09 -0.57
C GLY A 174 7.76 -1.42 -2.04
N SER A 175 6.59 -1.02 -2.55
CA SER A 175 6.30 -1.10 -3.98
C SER A 175 6.73 0.18 -4.71
N SER A 176 7.85 0.07 -5.42
CA SER A 176 8.32 0.85 -6.59
C SER A 176 7.37 1.56 -7.55
N LEU A 177 6.04 1.57 -7.40
CA LEU A 177 5.18 1.85 -8.54
C LEU A 177 5.20 3.31 -9.00
N ARG A 178 5.88 3.49 -10.13
CA ARG A 178 6.08 4.69 -10.97
C ARG A 178 6.71 5.90 -10.28
N ASP A 179 6.40 6.19 -9.01
CA ASP A 179 6.87 7.42 -8.34
C ASP A 179 7.21 7.27 -6.83
N TYR A 180 7.04 6.08 -6.22
CA TYR A 180 7.26 5.89 -4.76
C TYR A 180 8.60 5.21 -4.46
N VAL A 181 9.53 5.90 -3.78
CA VAL A 181 10.85 5.36 -3.37
C VAL A 181 11.08 5.68 -1.89
N GLN A 182 11.79 4.82 -1.15
CA GLN A 182 12.14 5.05 0.25
C GLN A 182 12.90 6.37 0.46
N ALA A 183 12.80 6.92 1.67
CA ALA A 183 13.55 8.11 2.08
C ALA A 183 15.08 7.89 2.08
N ASP A 184 15.53 6.64 2.23
CA ASP A 184 16.93 6.20 2.14
C ASP A 184 17.37 5.79 0.72
N GLY A 185 16.49 5.98 -0.28
CA GLY A 185 16.75 5.70 -1.69
C GLY A 185 16.93 4.23 -2.06
N SER A 186 16.66 3.29 -1.16
CA SER A 186 16.61 1.86 -1.51
C SER A 186 15.44 1.59 -2.47
N LEU A 187 15.71 0.79 -3.50
CA LEU A 187 14.69 0.31 -4.42
C LEU A 187 13.68 -0.53 -3.64
N GLY A 188 12.40 -0.17 -3.74
CA GLY A 188 11.32 -1.11 -3.50
C GLY A 188 11.34 -2.17 -4.60
N TYR A 189 12.09 -3.25 -4.39
CA TYR A 189 12.29 -4.38 -5.32
C TYR A 189 10.99 -5.16 -5.62
N PHE A 190 9.90 -4.84 -4.93
CA PHE A 190 8.64 -5.57 -5.01
C PHE A 190 8.03 -5.58 -6.43
N GLN A 191 8.35 -4.60 -7.28
CA GLN A 191 7.81 -4.53 -8.65
C GLN A 191 8.20 -5.70 -9.56
N HIS A 192 9.38 -6.30 -9.33
CA HIS A 192 9.84 -7.45 -10.12
C HIS A 192 9.24 -8.78 -9.65
N SER A 193 8.29 -8.76 -8.70
CA SER A 193 7.73 -9.97 -8.08
C SER A 193 6.20 -10.01 -8.02
N PHE A 194 5.48 -9.09 -8.69
CA PHE A 194 4.02 -9.14 -8.72
C PHE A 194 3.49 -10.39 -9.41
N ALA A 195 2.57 -11.10 -8.77
CA ALA A 195 1.97 -12.28 -9.34
C ALA A 195 0.83 -11.95 -10.32
N VAL A 196 0.14 -10.81 -10.12
CA VAL A 196 -0.97 -10.39 -10.98
C VAL A 196 -0.99 -8.90 -11.31
N TYR A 197 -0.51 -8.02 -10.43
CA TYR A 197 -0.63 -6.58 -10.64
C TYR A 197 0.14 -6.11 -11.86
N ASP A 198 -0.52 -5.37 -12.76
CA ASP A 198 0.04 -4.85 -14.02
C ASP A 198 0.56 -5.93 -14.99
N ARG A 199 0.00 -7.15 -14.88
CA ARG A 199 0.39 -8.30 -15.71
C ARG A 199 -0.76 -8.82 -16.58
N GLU A 200 -1.66 -7.93 -16.98
CA GLU A 200 -2.80 -8.26 -17.85
C GLU A 200 -2.36 -9.03 -19.10
N GLY A 201 -3.02 -10.15 -19.39
CA GLY A 201 -2.71 -11.03 -20.51
C GLY A 201 -1.58 -12.02 -20.25
N GLU A 202 -0.78 -11.85 -19.19
CA GLU A 202 0.30 -12.79 -18.89
C GLU A 202 -0.22 -14.10 -18.27
N PRO A 203 0.50 -15.23 -18.45
CA PRO A 203 0.20 -16.47 -17.76
C PRO A 203 0.20 -16.30 -16.23
N CYS A 204 -0.80 -16.87 -15.58
CA CYS A 204 -0.90 -16.88 -14.13
C CYS A 204 0.28 -17.65 -13.52
N GLN A 205 1.01 -17.03 -12.59
CA GLN A 205 2.17 -17.66 -11.94
C GLN A 205 1.82 -18.72 -10.90
N LYS A 206 0.53 -19.02 -10.68
CA LYS A 206 0.15 -19.96 -9.63
C LYS A 206 0.49 -21.38 -10.10
N PRO A 207 1.24 -22.19 -9.32
CA PRO A 207 1.62 -23.53 -9.73
C PRO A 207 0.41 -24.37 -10.17
N GLY A 208 0.49 -24.95 -11.38
CA GLY A 208 -0.59 -25.75 -11.97
C GLY A 208 -1.75 -24.96 -12.59
N CYS A 209 -1.76 -23.63 -12.50
CA CYS A 209 -2.74 -22.80 -13.18
C CYS A 209 -2.35 -22.61 -14.65
N ARG A 210 -3.31 -22.82 -15.56
CA ARG A 210 -3.16 -22.58 -17.01
C ARG A 210 -3.92 -21.35 -17.50
N GLY A 211 -4.47 -20.57 -16.57
CA GLY A 211 -5.17 -19.33 -16.88
C GLY A 211 -4.21 -18.16 -17.11
N HIS A 212 -4.79 -17.04 -17.50
CA HIS A 212 -4.10 -15.75 -17.66
C HIS A 212 -4.61 -14.75 -16.63
N VAL A 213 -3.86 -13.67 -16.43
CA VAL A 213 -4.28 -12.54 -15.63
C VAL A 213 -5.22 -11.67 -16.46
N GLU A 214 -6.39 -11.38 -15.91
CA GLU A 214 -7.38 -10.47 -16.47
C GLU A 214 -7.33 -9.13 -15.74
N ARG A 215 -7.66 -8.04 -16.46
CA ARG A 215 -7.90 -6.74 -15.86
C ARG A 215 -9.37 -6.34 -15.99
N ILE A 216 -9.94 -5.89 -14.89
CA ILE A 216 -11.27 -5.26 -14.84
C ILE A 216 -11.18 -3.91 -14.14
N VAL A 217 -12.24 -3.10 -14.25
CA VAL A 217 -12.38 -1.85 -13.48
C VAL A 217 -13.43 -2.05 -12.40
N GLN A 218 -13.08 -1.77 -11.15
CA GLN A 218 -13.99 -1.79 -10.00
C GLN A 218 -13.88 -0.46 -9.26
N SER A 219 -15.00 0.25 -9.13
CA SER A 219 -15.05 1.56 -8.45
C SER A 219 -13.97 2.54 -8.95
N GLY A 220 -13.76 2.62 -10.27
CA GLY A 220 -12.78 3.51 -10.90
C GLY A 220 -11.32 3.08 -10.76
N ARG A 221 -11.03 1.88 -10.24
CA ARG A 221 -9.67 1.36 -10.05
C ARG A 221 -9.46 0.07 -10.84
N SER A 222 -8.28 -0.06 -11.47
CA SER A 222 -7.87 -1.28 -12.17
C SER A 222 -7.72 -2.44 -11.19
N THR A 223 -8.18 -3.61 -11.60
CA THR A 223 -8.10 -4.84 -10.84
C THR A 223 -7.55 -5.95 -11.67
N PHE A 224 -6.45 -6.52 -11.19
CA PHE A 224 -5.79 -7.65 -11.81
C PHE A 224 -6.04 -8.91 -10.98
N TYR A 225 -6.42 -9.99 -11.65
CA TYR A 225 -6.75 -11.27 -11.03
C TYR A 225 -6.72 -12.40 -12.07
N CYS A 226 -6.63 -13.65 -11.66
CA CYS A 226 -6.78 -14.81 -12.53
C CYS A 226 -8.09 -15.55 -12.24
N ARG A 227 -9.03 -15.51 -13.19
CA ARG A 227 -10.36 -16.15 -13.06
C ARG A 227 -10.30 -17.66 -12.86
N THR A 228 -9.22 -18.32 -13.29
CA THR A 228 -9.05 -19.77 -13.13
C THR A 228 -8.75 -20.16 -11.68
N CYS A 229 -7.86 -19.44 -11.00
CA CYS A 229 -7.39 -19.81 -9.66
C CYS A 229 -8.05 -19.01 -8.52
N GLN A 230 -8.80 -17.96 -8.83
CA GLN A 230 -9.53 -17.14 -7.87
C GLN A 230 -11.05 -17.36 -7.98
N ARG A 231 -11.68 -17.84 -6.89
CA ARG A 231 -13.12 -18.16 -6.83
C ARG A 231 -13.84 -17.49 -5.66
#